data_AF-A0A958HNB0-F1
#
_entry.id   AF-A0A958HNB0-F1
#
_cell.length_a   1.000
_cell.length_b   1.000
_cell.length_c   1.000
_cell.angle_alpha   90.00
_cell.angle_beta   90.00
_cell.angle_gamma   90.00
#
_symmetry.space_group_name_H-M   'P 1'
#
loop_
_entity.id
_entity.type
_entity.pdbx_description
1 polymer ?
#
loop_
_entity_poly.entity_id
_entity_poly.type
_entity_poly.pdbx_seq_one_letter_code
_entity_poly.pdbx_strand_id
1 'polypeptide(L)' 'AEDQIIHKAIAGRPQDIRDIEGVIYRQKLALDAGYIREWLQAFSDLLENPDIMARFETPWNVIGGPGA' A
#
# COMPACT_ATOMS: atom_id res chain seq x y z
N ALA A 1 8.92 5.58 4.52
CA ALA A 1 7.65 5.02 5.06
C ALA A 1 7.02 4.01 4.09
N GLU A 2 7.31 4.18 2.81
CA GLU A 2 6.99 3.35 1.67
C GLU A 2 7.40 1.88 1.87
N ASP A 3 8.65 1.61 2.27
CA ASP A 3 9.11 0.21 2.47
C ASP A 3 8.35 -0.51 3.58
N GLN A 4 7.83 0.24 4.57
CA GLN A 4 6.98 -0.31 5.62
C GLN A 4 5.60 -0.68 5.06
N ILE A 5 5.04 0.14 4.16
CA ILE A 5 3.80 -0.19 3.45
C ILE A 5 4.01 -1.44 2.58
N ILE A 6 5.12 -1.51 1.84
CA ILE A 6 5.46 -2.63 0.96
C ILE A 6 5.52 -3.94 1.76
N HIS A 7 6.31 -3.98 2.85
CA HIS A 7 6.41 -5.18 3.70
C HIS A 7 5.06 -5.59 4.30
N LYS A 8 4.25 -4.63 4.74
CA LYS A 8 2.93 -4.87 5.33
C LYS A 8 1.92 -5.42 4.33
N ALA A 9 1.93 -4.88 3.11
CA ALA A 9 1.06 -5.34 2.04
C ALA A 9 1.40 -6.78 1.62
N ILE A 10 2.68 -7.16 1.62
CA ILE A 10 3.12 -8.54 1.37
C ILE A 10 2.69 -9.46 2.53
N ALA A 11 2.92 -9.05 3.78
CA ALA A 11 2.59 -9.84 4.98
C ALA A 11 1.09 -10.15 5.11
N GLY A 12 0.22 -9.20 4.74
CA GLY A 12 -1.20 -9.46 4.53
C GLY A 12 -2.04 -9.73 5.77
N ARG A 13 -1.54 -9.46 6.99
CA ARG A 13 -2.33 -9.69 8.21
C ARG A 13 -3.40 -8.59 8.35
N PRO A 14 -4.54 -8.87 9.01
CA PRO A 14 -5.59 -7.86 9.20
C PRO A 14 -5.12 -6.56 9.88
N GLN A 15 -4.12 -6.65 10.78
CA GLN A 15 -3.53 -5.47 11.41
C GLN A 15 -2.64 -4.66 10.45
N ASP A 16 -1.98 -5.32 9.49
CA ASP A 16 -1.10 -4.63 8.55
C ASP A 16 -1.87 -3.69 7.62
N ILE A 17 -3.12 -4.04 7.26
CA ILE A 17 -4.01 -3.17 6.47
C ILE A 17 -4.34 -1.89 7.25
N ARG A 18 -4.70 -2.00 8.53
CA ARG A 18 -4.95 -0.84 9.40
C ARG A 18 -3.71 0.04 9.57
N ASP A 19 -2.54 -0.59 9.64
CA ASP A 19 -1.28 0.15 9.75
C ASP A 19 -0.97 0.91 8.45
N ILE A 20 -1.19 0.30 7.28
CA ILE A 20 -1.06 0.96 5.97
C ILE A 20 -1.98 2.17 5.89
N GLU A 21 -3.26 2.03 6.25
CA GLU A 21 -4.22 3.14 6.33
C GLU A 21 -3.71 4.28 7.20
N GLY A 22 -3.19 3.96 8.39
CA GLY A 22 -2.64 4.95 9.31
C GLY A 22 -1.41 5.68 8.75
N VAL A 23 -0.54 4.98 8.03
CA VAL A 23 0.63 5.60 7.37
C VAL A 23 0.17 6.51 6.23
N ILE A 24 -0.74 6.05 5.37
CA ILE A 24 -1.32 6.85 4.29
C ILE A 24 -1.96 8.12 4.86
N TYR A 25 -2.83 7.99 5.87
CA TYR A 25 -3.51 9.13 6.46
C TYR A 25 -2.54 10.20 6.99
N ARG A 26 -1.45 9.78 7.65
CA ARG A 26 -0.48 10.71 8.24
C ARG A 26 0.51 11.30 7.24
N GLN A 27 0.79 10.60 6.14
CA GLN A 27 1.94 10.91 5.28
C GLN A 27 1.60 11.00 3.79
N LYS A 28 0.32 10.96 3.39
CA LYS A 28 -0.10 10.92 1.97
C LYS A 28 0.57 11.96 1.05
N LEU A 29 0.89 13.15 1.56
CA LEU A 29 1.54 14.22 0.79
C LEU A 29 3.04 13.99 0.54
N ALA A 30 3.68 13.14 1.34
CA ALA A 30 5.11 12.83 1.26
C ALA A 30 5.37 11.42 0.72
N LEU A 31 4.35 10.58 0.61
CA LEU A 31 4.47 9.22 0.10
C LEU A 31 4.68 9.21 -1.41
N ASP A 32 5.68 8.46 -1.86
CA ASP A 32 5.81 8.11 -3.26
C ASP A 32 4.94 6.89 -3.60
N ALA A 33 3.69 7.15 -4.01
CA ALA A 33 2.79 6.10 -4.44
C ALA A 33 3.24 5.41 -5.74
N GLY A 34 4.08 6.04 -6.56
CA GLY A 34 4.66 5.42 -7.75
C GLY A 34 5.63 4.31 -7.36
N TYR A 35 6.56 4.62 -6.45
CA TYR A 35 7.52 3.66 -5.91
C TYR A 35 6.83 2.48 -5.21
N ILE A 36 5.80 2.75 -4.39
CA ILE A 36 5.03 1.68 -3.73
C ILE A 36 4.38 0.76 -4.76
N ARG A 37 3.73 1.32 -5.79
CA ARG A 37 3.06 0.54 -6.84
C ARG A 37 4.02 -0.34 -7.62
N GLU A 38 5.18 0.20 -8.00
CA GLU A 38 6.19 -0.55 -8.75
C GLU A 38 6.60 -1.83 -8.01
N TRP A 39 6.92 -1.71 -6.72
CA TRP A 39 7.29 -2.86 -5.90
C TRP A 39 6.14 -3.80 -5.61
N LEU A 40 4.96 -3.28 -5.27
CA LEU A 40 3.80 -4.14 -5.01
C LEU A 40 3.39 -4.93 -6.25
N GLN A 41 3.52 -4.36 -7.45
CA GLN A 41 3.27 -5.06 -8.70
C GLN A 41 4.29 -6.20 -8.87
N ALA A 42 5.58 -5.92 -8.70
CA ALA A 42 6.63 -6.94 -8.80
C ALA A 42 6.42 -8.10 -7.81
N PHE A 43 6.04 -7.81 -6.56
CA PHE A 43 5.74 -8.85 -5.57
C PHE A 43 4.42 -9.57 -5.83
N SER A 44 3.40 -8.88 -6.35
CA SER A 44 2.14 -9.46 -6.74
C SER A 44 2.34 -10.50 -7.84
N ASP A 45 3.15 -10.17 -8.86
CA ASP A 45 3.49 -11.07 -9.95
C ASP A 45 4.37 -12.24 -9.46
N LEU A 46 5.39 -11.96 -8.64
CA LEU A 46 6.31 -12.98 -8.13
C LEU A 46 5.62 -14.01 -7.22
N LEU A 47 4.67 -13.56 -6.40
CA LEU A 47 3.95 -14.41 -5.44
C LEU A 47 2.60 -14.91 -5.99
N GLU A 48 2.28 -14.60 -7.25
CA GLU A 48 1.00 -14.89 -7.91
C GLU A 48 -0.20 -14.47 -7.04
N ASN A 49 -0.08 -13.31 -6.37
CA ASN A 49 -1.04 -12.84 -5.39
C ASN A 49 -1.50 -11.41 -5.71
N PRO A 50 -2.64 -11.25 -6.42
CA PRO A 50 -3.19 -9.93 -6.75
C PRO A 50 -3.66 -9.14 -5.52
N ASP A 51 -3.93 -9.80 -4.39
CA ASP A 51 -4.37 -9.11 -3.16
C ASP A 51 -3.32 -8.17 -2.60
N ILE A 52 -2.03 -8.39 -2.91
CA ILE A 52 -0.92 -7.53 -2.48
C ILE A 52 -1.14 -6.10 -2.96
N MET A 53 -1.52 -5.93 -4.23
CA MET A 53 -1.86 -4.62 -4.80
C MET A 53 -3.12 -4.05 -4.15
N ALA A 54 -4.16 -4.87 -3.97
CA ALA A 54 -5.44 -4.44 -3.43
C ALA A 54 -5.32 -3.88 -2.00
N ARG A 55 -4.41 -4.43 -1.18
CA ARG A 55 -4.14 -3.99 0.20
C ARG A 55 -3.63 -2.55 0.29
N PHE A 56 -3.01 -2.03 -0.77
CA PHE A 56 -2.57 -0.64 -0.84
C PHE A 56 -3.56 0.25 -1.62
N GLU A 57 -4.01 -0.20 -2.80
CA GLU A 57 -4.87 0.62 -3.66
C GLU A 57 -6.23 0.93 -3.03
N THR A 58 -6.80 -0.02 -2.27
CA THR A 58 -8.09 0.18 -1.61
C THR A 58 -8.05 1.37 -0.64
N PRO A 59 -7.16 1.40 0.37
CA PRO A 59 -7.06 2.54 1.28
C PRO A 59 -6.49 3.80 0.59
N TRP A 60 -5.60 3.65 -0.39
CA TRP A 60 -5.07 4.81 -1.14
C TRP A 60 -6.17 5.57 -1.88
N ASN A 61 -7.10 4.88 -2.53
CA ASN A 61 -8.20 5.52 -3.26
C ASN A 61 -9.22 6.21 -2.35
N VAL A 62 -9.35 5.77 -1.10
CA VAL A 62 -10.25 6.40 -0.12
C VAL A 62 -9.59 7.58 0.59
N ILE A 63 -8.29 7.50 0.89
CA ILE A 63 -7.63 8.42 1.82
C ILE A 63 -6.53 9.27 1.15
N GLY A 64 -5.82 8.70 0.18
CA GLY A 64 -4.57 9.21 -0.40
C GLY A 64 -4.67 9.81 -1.82
N GLY A 65 -5.74 9.56 -2.57
CA GLY A 65 -5.90 10.06 -3.93
C GLY A 65 -6.16 11.58 -4.02
N PRO A 66 -5.88 12.23 -5.18
CA PRO A 66 -6.03 13.68 -5.40
C PRO A 66 -7.49 14.19 -5.42
N GLY A 67 -8.44 13.45 -4.84
CA GLY A 67 -9.87 13.79 -4.74
C GLY A 67 -10.46 13.62 -3.34
N ALA A 68 -9.64 13.46 -2.29
CA ALA A 68 -10.05 13.42 -0.89
C ALA A 68 -9.63 14.69 -0.12
#